data_AF-A0A9E3QUH3-F1
#
_entry.id   AF-A0A9E3QUH3-F1
#
_cell.length_a   1.000
_cell.length_b   1.000
_cell.length_c   1.000
_cell.angle_alpha   90.00
_cell.angle_beta   90.00
_cell.angle_gamma   90.00
#
_symmetry.space_group_name_H-M   'P 1'
#
loop_
_entity.id
_entity.type
_entity.pdbx_description
1 polymer ?
#
loop_
_entity_poly.entity_id
_entity_poly.type
_entity_poly.pdbx_seq_one_letter_code
_entity_poly.pdbx_strand_id
1 'polypeptide(L)'
;MRQALGEFVSEVERRDFAAAWRSLSADLRARYTPERLSRDFGLEPLALERLARLKAGLGAPIVVEREAASLELGRDRVARLVLEADGWKVAALE
;
A
#
# COMPACT_ATOMS: atom_id res chain seq x y z
N MET A 1 7.58 -9.29 -0.77
CA MET A 1 7.45 -7.82 -0.97
C MET A 1 6.46 -7.45 -2.06
N ARG A 2 6.70 -7.78 -3.34
CA ARG A 2 5.73 -7.48 -4.42
C ARG A 2 4.35 -8.10 -4.16
N GLN A 3 4.34 -9.32 -3.62
CA GLN A 3 3.13 -10.00 -3.16
C GLN A 3 2.32 -9.14 -2.17
N ALA A 4 2.97 -8.51 -1.17
CA ALA A 4 2.28 -7.67 -0.19
C ALA A 4 1.60 -6.44 -0.82
N LEU A 5 2.21 -5.82 -1.84
CA LEU A 5 1.55 -4.76 -2.62
C LEU A 5 0.38 -5.29 -3.44
N GLY A 6 0.53 -6.47 -4.06
CA GLY A 6 -0.54 -7.11 -4.82
C GLY A 6 -1.73 -7.52 -3.94
N GLU A 7 -1.47 -8.02 -2.74
CA GLU A 7 -2.47 -8.35 -1.73
C GLU A 7 -3.20 -7.08 -1.29
N PHE A 8 -2.47 -6.03 -0.90
CA PHE A 8 -3.09 -4.74 -0.55
C PHE A 8 -3.98 -4.19 -1.67
N VAL A 9 -3.51 -4.21 -2.93
CA VAL A 9 -4.32 -3.77 -4.08
C VAL A 9 -5.59 -4.61 -4.19
N SER A 10 -5.46 -5.94 -4.11
CA SER A 10 -6.58 -6.86 -4.24
C SER A 10 -7.61 -6.69 -3.11
N GLU A 11 -7.15 -6.47 -1.88
CA GLU A 11 -7.98 -6.23 -0.70
C GLU A 11 -8.78 -4.93 -0.84
N VAL A 12 -8.13 -3.85 -1.29
CA VAL A 12 -8.79 -2.56 -1.55
C VAL A 12 -9.78 -2.67 -2.72
N GLU A 13 -9.43 -3.37 -3.82
CA GLU A 13 -10.35 -3.62 -4.95
C GLU A 13 -11.60 -4.41 -4.51
N ARG A 14 -11.45 -5.36 -3.58
CA ARG A 14 -12.56 -6.13 -2.99
C ARG A 14 -13.31 -5.37 -1.90
N ARG A 15 -12.88 -4.14 -1.57
CA ARG A 15 -13.39 -3.32 -0.45
C ARG A 15 -13.25 -4.02 0.92
N ASP A 16 -12.30 -4.94 1.04
CA ASP A 16 -11.93 -5.56 2.31
C ASP A 16 -10.90 -4.69 3.03
N PHE A 17 -11.37 -3.58 3.59
CA PHE A 17 -10.52 -2.61 4.27
C PHE A 17 -9.95 -3.16 5.59
N ALA A 18 -10.52 -4.23 6.14
CA ALA A 18 -9.98 -4.90 7.32
C ALA A 18 -8.71 -5.70 6.96
N ALA A 19 -8.71 -6.37 5.82
CA ALA A 19 -7.52 -7.03 5.28
C ALA A 19 -6.48 -6.00 4.81
N ALA A 20 -6.91 -4.99 4.03
CA ALA A 20 -6.02 -3.91 3.56
C ALA A 20 -5.31 -3.19 4.72
N TRP A 21 -6.01 -2.97 5.84
CA TRP A 21 -5.42 -2.38 7.04
C TRP A 21 -4.32 -3.26 7.65
N ARG A 22 -4.44 -4.59 7.63
CA ARG A 22 -3.39 -5.51 8.14
C ARG A 22 -2.15 -5.54 7.24
N SER A 23 -2.31 -5.19 5.98
CA SER A 23 -1.23 -5.06 5.00
C SER A 23 -0.44 -3.76 5.17
N LEU A 24 -0.95 -2.80 5.95
CA LEU A 24 -0.23 -1.57 6.33
C LEU A 24 0.81 -1.80 7.43
N SER A 25 1.81 -0.93 7.47
CA SER A 25 2.84 -0.92 8.52
C SER A 25 2.22 -0.66 9.90
N ALA A 26 2.90 -1.08 10.96
CA ALA A 26 2.48 -0.85 12.34
C ALA A 26 2.23 0.63 12.65
N ASP A 27 3.05 1.54 12.10
CA ASP A 27 2.86 2.99 12.26
C ASP A 27 1.55 3.46 11.63
N LEU A 28 1.25 3.04 10.39
CA LEU A 28 -0.02 3.38 9.75
C LEU A 28 -1.20 2.73 10.46
N ARG A 29 -1.07 1.48 10.90
CA ARG A 29 -2.11 0.77 11.67
C ARG A 29 -2.40 1.43 13.02
N ALA A 30 -1.41 2.07 13.64
CA ALA A 30 -1.60 2.83 14.87
C ALA A 30 -2.35 4.16 14.62
N ARG A 31 -2.22 4.73 13.42
CA ARG A 31 -2.81 6.04 13.04
C ARG A 31 -4.18 5.93 12.36
N TYR A 32 -4.46 4.80 11.73
CA TYR A 32 -5.68 4.52 10.98
C TYR A 32 -6.44 3.34 11.55
N THR A 33 -7.77 3.37 11.41
CA THR A 33 -8.63 2.19 11.60
C THR A 33 -9.16 1.73 10.24
N PRO A 34 -9.63 0.47 10.11
CA PRO A 34 -10.27 -0.01 8.89
C PRO A 34 -11.42 0.89 8.42
N GLU A 35 -12.23 1.42 9.34
CA GLU A 35 -13.35 2.31 9.04
C GLU A 35 -12.86 3.65 8.49
N ARG A 36 -11.80 4.20 9.07
CA ARG A 36 -11.18 5.44 8.58
C ARG A 36 -10.56 5.23 7.20
N LEU A 37 -9.88 4.10 6.97
CA LEU A 37 -9.32 3.74 5.68
C LEU A 37 -10.42 3.64 4.59
N SER A 38 -11.53 2.98 4.91
CA SER A 38 -12.69 2.87 4.01
C SER A 38 -13.30 4.24 3.68
N ARG A 39 -13.47 5.08 4.71
CA ARG A 39 -14.02 6.44 4.56
C ARG A 39 -13.10 7.31 3.71
N ASP A 40 -11.81 7.35 4.02
CA ASP A 40 -10.85 8.17 3.28
C ASP A 40 -10.74 7.69 1.83
N PHE A 41 -10.75 6.38 1.58
CA PHE A 41 -10.78 5.83 0.22
C PHE A 41 -12.04 6.23 -0.56
N GLY A 42 -13.20 6.32 0.11
CA GLY A 42 -14.45 6.75 -0.52
C GLY A 42 -14.57 8.25 -0.74
N LEU A 43 -13.92 9.07 0.09
CA LEU A 43 -13.92 10.53 -0.01
C LEU A 43 -12.86 11.07 -0.97
N GLU A 44 -11.76 10.34 -1.11
CA GLU A 44 -10.60 10.77 -1.89
C GLU A 44 -10.84 10.49 -3.40
N PRO A 45 -11.06 11.53 -4.24
CA PRO A 45 -11.42 11.36 -5.63
C PRO A 45 -10.32 10.69 -6.46
N LEU A 46 -9.07 10.78 -6.00
CA LEU A 46 -7.91 10.18 -6.66
C LEU A 46 -7.55 8.80 -6.13
N ALA A 47 -8.29 8.25 -5.15
CA ALA A 47 -7.95 6.96 -4.55
C ALA A 47 -7.93 5.81 -5.57
N LEU A 48 -8.92 5.77 -6.47
CA LEU A 48 -8.99 4.79 -7.55
C LEU A 48 -7.84 4.97 -8.56
N GLU A 49 -7.46 6.21 -8.88
CA GLU A 49 -6.33 6.49 -9.77
C GLU A 49 -5.00 6.08 -9.14
N ARG A 50 -4.80 6.34 -7.84
CA ARG A 50 -3.63 5.88 -7.07
C ARG A 50 -3.56 4.35 -7.03
N LEU A 51 -4.70 3.68 -6.80
CA LEU A 51 -4.77 2.21 -6.80
C LEU A 51 -4.44 1.62 -8.18
N ALA A 52 -5.01 2.19 -9.25
CA ALA A 52 -4.74 1.75 -10.62
C ALA A 52 -3.26 1.93 -10.99
N ARG A 53 -2.64 3.04 -10.58
CA ARG A 53 -1.20 3.27 -10.75
C ARG A 53 -0.36 2.28 -9.97
N LEU A 54 -0.71 2.03 -8.70
CA LEU A 54 -0.02 1.02 -7.89
C LEU A 54 -0.06 -0.35 -8.57
N LYS A 55 -1.24 -0.76 -9.07
CA LYS A 55 -1.45 -2.00 -9.81
C LYS A 55 -0.61 -2.07 -11.08
N ALA A 56 -0.57 -1.01 -11.88
CA ALA A 56 0.26 -0.95 -13.08
C ALA A 56 1.76 -0.99 -12.77
N GLY A 57 2.17 -0.36 -11.65
CA GLY A 57 3.54 -0.35 -11.15
C GLY A 57 4.01 -1.69 -10.57
N LEU A 58 3.11 -2.66 -10.33
CA LEU A 58 3.49 -3.97 -9.78
C LEU A 58 4.44 -4.78 -10.67
N GLY A 59 4.77 -4.35 -11.89
CA GLY A 59 5.85 -4.93 -12.70
C GLY A 59 7.21 -4.25 -12.55
N ALA A 60 7.25 -3.01 -12.04
CA ALA A 60 8.45 -2.17 -12.02
C ALA A 60 9.50 -2.69 -11.02
N PRO A 61 10.80 -2.42 -11.26
CA PRO A 61 11.87 -2.81 -10.35
C PRO A 61 11.64 -2.22 -8.96
N ILE A 62 12.02 -3.00 -7.97
CA ILE A 62 11.92 -2.65 -6.57
C ILE A 62 13.33 -2.41 -6.06
N VAL A 63 13.57 -1.27 -5.43
CA VAL A 63 14.82 -0.98 -4.74
C VAL A 63 14.66 -1.40 -3.29
N VAL A 64 15.52 -2.30 -2.81
CA VAL A 64 15.51 -2.76 -1.41
C VAL A 64 16.74 -2.21 -0.71
N GLU A 65 16.52 -1.54 0.42
CA GLU A 65 17.55 -0.99 1.29
C GLU A 65 17.32 -1.47 2.72
N ARG A 66 18.09 -2.48 3.15
CA ARG A 66 17.97 -3.13 4.47
C ARG A 66 16.54 -3.65 4.71
N GLU A 67 15.81 -2.99 5.60
CA GLU A 67 14.46 -3.33 6.04
C GLU A 67 13.39 -2.45 5.37
N ALA A 68 13.80 -1.61 4.42
CA ALA A 68 12.91 -0.78 3.63
C ALA A 68 12.99 -1.17 2.16
N ALA A 69 11.91 -0.92 1.43
CA ALA A 69 11.92 -1.08 0.00
C ALA A 69 10.96 -0.12 -0.69
N SER A 70 11.34 0.30 -1.88
CA SER A 70 10.66 1.33 -2.65
C SER A 70 10.33 0.83 -4.04
N LEU A 71 9.11 1.12 -4.49
CA LEU A 71 8.63 0.86 -5.84
C LEU A 71 8.26 2.20 -6.47
N GLU A 72 8.92 2.56 -7.57
CA GLU A 72 8.54 3.74 -8.34
C GLU A 72 7.24 3.48 -9.10
N LEU A 73 6.27 4.38 -8.92
CA LEU A 73 4.96 4.33 -9.58
C LEU A 73 4.86 5.31 -10.76
N GLY A 74 5.97 5.96 -11.11
CA GLY A 74 6.07 7.00 -12.14
C GLY A 74 5.64 8.39 -11.66
N ARG A 75 6.07 9.45 -12.37
CA ARG A 75 5.79 10.86 -12.04
C ARG A 75 6.15 11.23 -10.58
N ASP A 76 7.35 10.82 -10.13
CA ASP A 76 7.88 11.08 -8.78
C ASP A 76 7.05 10.47 -7.62
N ARG A 77 6.19 9.50 -7.94
CA ARG A 77 5.39 8.75 -6.96
C ARG A 77 6.09 7.47 -6.54
N VAL A 78 6.03 7.13 -5.26
CA VAL A 78 6.72 5.97 -4.69
C VAL A 78 5.83 5.24 -3.70
N ALA A 79 5.70 3.93 -3.87
CA ALA A 79 5.20 3.05 -2.82
C ALA A 79 6.37 2.59 -1.95
N ARG A 80 6.29 2.86 -0.65
CA ARG A 80 7.28 2.40 0.34
C ARG A 80 6.75 1.23 1.13
N LEU A 81 7.62 0.27 1.36
CA LEU A 81 7.39 -0.89 2.20
C LEU A 81 8.46 -0.99 3.28
N VAL A 82 8.07 -1.58 4.41
CA VAL A 82 8.97 -1.93 5.50
C VAL A 82 8.85 -3.42 5.79
N LEU A 83 9.95 -4.05 6.16
CA LEU A 83 9.98 -5.43 6.61
C LEU A 83 9.63 -5.45 8.11
N GLU A 84 8.52 -6.11 8.45
CA GLU A 84 8.11 -6.39 9.83
C GLU A 84 8.25 -7.90 10.11
N ALA A 85 8.03 -8.30 11.37
CA ALA A 85 8.14 -9.71 11.80
C ALA A 85 7.24 -10.69 11.02
N ASP A 86 6.10 -10.20 10.52
CA ASP A 86 5.11 -10.94 9.71
C ASP A 86 5.35 -10.78 8.18
N GLY A 87 6.40 -10.06 7.79
CA GLY A 87 6.76 -9.82 6.40
C GLY A 87 6.63 -8.36 5.97
N TRP A 88 6.60 -8.13 4.66
CA TRP A 88 6.60 -6.79 4.08
C TRP A 88 5.25 -6.10 4.25
N LYS A 89 5.25 -4.85 4.71
CA LYS A 89 4.07 -4.02 4.95
C LYS A 89 4.14 -2.69 4.22
N VAL A 90 2.99 -2.18 3.77
CA VAL A 90 2.89 -0.89 3.09
C VAL A 90 3.04 0.25 4.10
N ALA A 91 4.09 1.05 3.94
CA ALA A 91 4.41 2.15 4.86
C ALA A 91 4.00 3.52 4.31
N ALA A 92 4.00 3.70 2.98
CA ALA A 92 3.53 4.91 2.34
C ALA A 92 3.13 4.66 0.88
N LEU A 93 2.18 5.44 0.39
CA LEU A 93 1.80 5.56 -1.01
C LEU A 93 1.85 7.04 -1.36
N GLU A 94 3.00 7.52 -1.80
CA GLU A 94 3.27 8.94 -2.07
C GLU A 94 3.10 9.29 -3.54
#